data_AF-A0A927A4F4-F1
#
_entry.id   AF-A0A927A4F4-F1
#
_cell.length_a   1.000
_cell.length_b   1.000
_cell.length_c   1.000
_cell.angle_alpha   90.00
_cell.angle_beta   90.00
_cell.angle_gamma   90.00
#
_symmetry.space_group_name_H-M   'P 1'
#
loop_
_entity.id
_entity.type
_entity.pdbx_description
1 polymer ?
#
loop_
_entity_poly.entity_id
_entity_poly.type
_entity_poly.pdbx_seq_one_letter_code
_entity_poly.pdbx_strand_id
1 'polypeptide(L)'
;MANPAKKTIYELWLSGDGSYDFFPSTNESARALLDDNAELIKKIEADTWAAARKQQYEFLGWGKYQPVCDIDEKDKDVSITDSKGRKSTFKIDQSFNKNEVHQLIKISFKQLLWLEKEKIVVPKSQNKKQGKFYIFPQLLQLQAYLLIERDRSIAIKPNLLKKVLRFYIDTFGDNKLHQAFPYSIGSMVKTIQPDLSDVNHILNEVKQVDFSRQNAYTVHIYPSLVNVIIALHENVQSQYDIDFDEFQQMLVA
;
A
#
# COMPACT_ATOMS: atom_id res chain seq x y z
N MET A 1 -30.41 32.34 3.21
CA MET A 1 -29.47 32.18 4.34
C MET A 1 -28.78 30.84 4.18
N ALA A 2 -27.47 30.80 3.95
CA ALA A 2 -26.73 29.55 3.83
C ALA A 2 -26.65 28.88 5.21
N ASN A 3 -27.01 27.61 5.28
CA ASN A 3 -26.89 26.81 6.50
C ASN A 3 -25.40 26.69 6.84
N PRO A 4 -24.93 27.05 8.05
CA PRO A 4 -23.52 26.91 8.39
C PRO A 4 -23.12 25.44 8.24
N ALA A 5 -22.07 25.18 7.46
CA ALA A 5 -21.56 23.84 7.25
C ALA A 5 -21.25 23.20 8.62
N LYS A 6 -21.83 22.03 8.88
CA LYS A 6 -21.66 21.32 10.15
C LYS A 6 -20.22 20.82 10.22
N LYS A 7 -19.40 21.47 11.03
CA LYS A 7 -18.02 21.05 11.30
C LYS A 7 -18.00 19.65 11.92
N THR A 8 -17.07 18.82 11.46
CA THR A 8 -16.83 17.48 12.00
C THR A 8 -15.60 17.51 12.91
N ILE A 9 -15.69 16.83 14.06
CA ILE A 9 -14.56 16.65 14.97
C ILE A 9 -13.85 15.36 14.59
N TYR A 10 -12.54 15.45 14.43
CA TYR A 10 -11.64 14.33 14.17
C TYR A 10 -10.71 14.14 15.37
N GLU A 11 -10.40 12.90 15.68
CA GLU A 11 -9.59 12.51 16.84
C GLU A 11 -8.27 11.93 16.36
N LEU A 12 -7.17 12.42 16.94
CA LEU A 12 -5.82 11.91 16.75
C LEU A 12 -5.37 11.22 18.04
N TRP A 13 -5.09 9.93 17.92
CA TRP A 13 -4.67 9.06 19.02
C TRP A 13 -3.20 8.64 18.82
N LEU A 14 -2.47 8.51 19.92
CA LEU A 14 -1.10 7.98 19.97
C LEU A 14 -1.13 6.62 20.68
N SER A 15 -0.76 5.57 19.98
CA SER A 15 -0.64 4.22 20.54
C SER A 15 0.69 4.06 21.26
N GLY A 16 0.78 3.11 22.21
CA GLY A 16 2.01 2.91 22.99
C GLY A 16 3.21 2.42 22.19
N ASP A 17 3.02 1.97 20.94
CA ASP A 17 4.11 1.67 20.00
C ASP A 17 4.62 2.90 19.24
N GLY A 18 4.07 4.09 19.52
CA GLY A 18 4.42 5.37 18.89
C GLY A 18 3.68 5.64 17.57
N SER A 19 2.78 4.76 17.14
CA SER A 19 1.95 4.99 15.94
C SER A 19 0.77 5.93 16.21
N TYR A 20 0.23 6.52 15.14
CA TYR A 20 -0.89 7.46 15.21
C TYR A 20 -2.12 6.90 14.51
N ASP A 21 -3.28 6.96 15.17
CA ASP A 21 -4.58 6.70 14.57
C ASP A 21 -5.37 8.00 14.43
N PHE A 22 -6.02 8.20 13.28
CA PHE A 22 -6.77 9.42 13.00
C PHE A 22 -8.10 9.11 12.31
N PHE A 23 -9.21 9.52 12.92
CA PHE A 23 -10.56 9.23 12.42
C PHE A 23 -11.62 10.20 12.97
N PRO A 24 -12.84 10.28 12.39
CA PRO A 24 -13.92 11.11 12.92
C PRO A 24 -14.34 10.67 14.33
N SER A 25 -14.68 11.61 15.22
CA SER A 25 -15.10 11.32 16.60
C SER A 25 -16.40 10.51 16.69
N THR A 26 -17.14 10.40 15.59
CA THR A 26 -18.35 9.59 15.46
C THR A 26 -18.07 8.14 15.03
N ASN A 27 -16.82 7.79 14.73
CA ASN A 27 -16.44 6.45 14.28
C ASN A 27 -16.11 5.53 15.46
N GLU A 28 -17.16 5.03 16.13
CA GLU A 28 -17.02 4.12 17.27
C GLU A 28 -16.28 2.83 16.91
N SER A 29 -16.40 2.35 15.66
CA SER A 29 -15.68 1.15 15.22
C SER A 29 -14.17 1.36 15.15
N ALA A 30 -13.70 2.55 14.75
CA ALA A 30 -12.28 2.86 14.78
C ALA A 30 -11.78 3.03 16.22
N ARG A 31 -12.58 3.67 17.08
CA ARG A 31 -12.25 3.82 18.51
C ARG A 31 -12.11 2.46 19.22
N ALA A 32 -12.95 1.48 18.88
CA ALA A 32 -12.88 0.14 19.43
C ALA A 32 -11.65 -0.68 18.97
N LEU A 33 -10.87 -0.19 18.00
CA LEU A 33 -9.65 -0.84 17.50
C LEU A 33 -8.36 -0.22 18.07
N LEU A 34 -8.47 0.79 18.91
CA LEU A 34 -7.33 1.40 19.59
C LEU A 34 -6.71 0.41 20.59
N ASP A 35 -5.40 0.50 20.77
CA ASP A 35 -4.70 -0.25 21.82
C ASP A 35 -5.16 0.21 23.22
N ASP A 36 -5.07 -0.68 24.21
CA ASP A 36 -5.45 -0.40 25.60
C ASP A 36 -4.71 0.80 26.22
N ASN A 37 -3.55 1.14 25.67
CA ASN A 37 -2.70 2.26 26.07
C ASN A 37 -2.70 3.43 25.08
N ALA A 38 -3.65 3.47 24.14
CA ALA A 38 -3.78 4.57 23.22
C ALA A 38 -4.29 5.84 23.93
N GLU A 39 -3.62 6.95 23.68
CA GLU A 39 -3.95 8.25 24.30
C GLU A 39 -4.46 9.23 23.25
N LEU A 40 -5.56 9.92 23.55
CA LEU A 40 -6.06 10.99 22.69
C LEU A 40 -5.17 12.22 22.82
N ILE A 41 -4.42 12.55 21.77
CA ILE A 41 -3.46 13.67 21.80
C ILE A 41 -4.01 14.95 21.16
N LYS A 42 -4.97 14.86 20.23
CA LYS A 42 -5.57 16.05 19.60
C LYS A 42 -6.99 15.80 19.11
N LYS A 43 -7.85 16.82 19.26
CA LYS A 43 -9.11 16.95 18.53
C LYS A 43 -8.97 18.06 17.49
N ILE A 44 -9.40 17.77 16.27
CA ILE A 44 -9.30 18.66 15.11
C ILE A 44 -10.70 18.90 14.58
N GLU A 45 -11.12 20.16 14.56
CA GLU A 45 -12.41 20.56 14.00
C GLU A 45 -12.19 21.05 12.56
N ALA A 46 -12.91 20.44 11.60
CA ALA A 46 -12.76 20.78 10.20
C ALA A 46 -14.04 20.51 9.40
N ASP A 47 -14.21 21.27 8.31
CA ASP A 47 -15.34 21.12 7.39
C ASP A 47 -15.18 19.89 6.49
N THR A 48 -13.95 19.45 6.25
CA THR A 48 -13.62 18.33 5.39
C THR A 48 -12.49 17.48 5.97
N TRP A 49 -12.45 16.21 5.57
CA TRP A 49 -11.35 15.30 5.91
C TRP A 49 -9.98 15.84 5.48
N ALA A 50 -9.90 16.43 4.29
CA ALA A 50 -8.66 17.01 3.77
C ALA A 50 -8.16 18.18 4.63
N ALA A 51 -9.06 19.05 5.08
CA ALA A 51 -8.72 20.13 6.01
C ALA A 51 -8.28 19.58 7.39
N ALA A 52 -8.92 18.51 7.86
CA ALA A 52 -8.53 17.83 9.10
C ALA A 52 -7.12 17.22 9.02
N ARG A 53 -6.81 16.54 7.89
CA ARG A 53 -5.49 15.97 7.62
C ARG A 53 -4.40 17.03 7.52
N LYS A 54 -4.71 18.17 6.90
CA LYS A 54 -3.77 19.30 6.87
C LYS A 54 -3.39 19.76 8.28
N GLN A 55 -4.38 19.98 9.14
CA GLN A 55 -4.15 20.37 10.54
C GLN A 55 -3.39 19.28 11.32
N GLN A 56 -3.64 17.99 11.04
CA GLN A 56 -2.88 16.90 11.63
C GLN A 56 -1.39 16.96 11.26
N TYR A 57 -1.08 17.17 9.98
CA TYR A 57 0.32 17.27 9.50
C TYR A 57 1.05 18.44 10.13
N GLU A 58 0.38 19.59 10.22
CA GLU A 58 0.93 20.78 10.87
C GLU A 58 1.19 20.52 12.36
N PHE A 59 0.27 19.84 13.05
CA PHE A 59 0.43 19.49 14.47
C PHE A 59 1.59 18.50 14.70
N LEU A 60 1.74 17.50 13.84
CA LEU A 60 2.80 16.48 13.96
C LEU A 60 4.15 16.93 13.40
N GLY A 61 4.24 18.14 12.82
CA GLY A 61 5.48 18.64 12.24
C GLY A 61 5.93 17.89 10.98
N TRP A 62 5.03 17.19 10.29
CA TRP A 62 5.34 16.41 9.07
C TRP A 62 5.51 17.28 7.81
N GLY A 63 5.56 18.61 7.97
CA GLY A 63 5.73 19.56 6.89
C GLY A 63 4.42 19.96 6.21
N LYS A 64 4.53 20.51 4.99
CA LYS A 64 3.36 20.99 4.23
C LYS A 64 2.55 19.79 3.76
N TYR A 65 1.31 19.69 4.24
CA TYR A 65 0.35 18.74 3.72
C TYR A 65 0.14 18.97 2.22
N GLN A 66 0.52 17.98 1.42
CA GLN A 66 0.08 17.89 0.04
C GLN A 66 -1.21 17.05 0.07
N PRO A 67 -2.39 17.64 -0.20
CA PRO A 67 -3.55 16.81 -0.48
C PRO A 67 -3.13 15.85 -1.60
N VAL A 68 -3.51 14.58 -1.47
CA VAL A 68 -3.50 13.68 -2.63
C VAL A 68 -4.40 14.38 -3.63
N CYS A 69 -3.80 15.10 -4.59
CA CYS A 69 -4.56 15.80 -5.60
C CYS A 69 -5.49 14.78 -6.22
N ASP A 70 -6.75 15.16 -6.42
CA ASP A 70 -7.61 14.44 -7.35
C ASP A 70 -6.78 14.25 -8.62
N ILE A 71 -6.35 13.01 -8.85
CA ILE A 71 -5.53 12.64 -9.99
C ILE A 71 -6.35 13.14 -11.19
N ASP A 72 -5.82 14.12 -11.92
CA ASP A 72 -6.48 14.68 -13.10
C ASP A 72 -6.99 13.50 -13.93
N GLU A 73 -8.18 13.58 -14.54
CA GLU A 73 -8.75 12.43 -15.26
C GLU A 73 -7.85 11.86 -16.37
N LYS A 74 -6.80 12.61 -16.75
CA LYS A 74 -5.73 12.22 -17.69
C LYS A 74 -4.59 11.38 -17.06
N ASP A 75 -4.46 11.38 -15.74
CA ASP A 75 -3.43 10.65 -14.98
C ASP A 75 -3.98 9.35 -14.36
N LYS A 76 -5.13 8.86 -14.84
CA LYS A 76 -5.75 7.60 -14.39
C LYS A 76 -5.05 6.35 -14.93
N ASP A 77 -4.03 6.50 -15.77
CA ASP A 77 -3.39 5.39 -16.46
C ASP A 77 -1.92 5.25 -16.06
N VAL A 78 -1.53 4.04 -15.65
CA VAL A 78 -0.13 3.67 -15.42
C VAL A 78 0.37 2.94 -16.65
N SER A 79 1.29 3.56 -17.37
CA SER A 79 1.93 2.96 -18.54
C SER A 79 3.35 2.52 -18.23
N ILE A 80 3.68 1.28 -18.58
CA ILE A 80 5.02 0.71 -18.44
C ILE A 80 5.46 0.29 -19.83
N THR A 81 6.68 0.66 -20.22
CA THR A 81 7.31 0.20 -21.47
C THR A 81 8.60 -0.51 -21.12
N ASP A 82 8.74 -1.76 -21.57
CA ASP A 82 9.97 -2.53 -21.34
C ASP A 82 11.10 -2.11 -22.30
N SER A 83 12.28 -2.69 -22.10
CA SER A 83 13.46 -2.47 -22.95
C SER A 83 13.28 -2.96 -24.40
N LYS A 84 12.25 -3.76 -24.67
CA LYS A 84 11.88 -4.23 -26.02
C LYS A 84 10.81 -3.34 -26.67
N GLY A 85 10.37 -2.27 -26.00
CA GLY A 85 9.33 -1.36 -26.49
C GLY A 85 7.91 -1.88 -26.29
N ARG A 86 7.70 -3.00 -25.60
CA ARG A 86 6.35 -3.52 -25.30
C ARG A 86 5.72 -2.67 -24.21
N LYS A 87 4.47 -2.27 -24.41
CA LYS A 87 3.75 -1.37 -23.51
C LYS A 87 2.59 -2.08 -22.83
N SER A 88 2.47 -1.92 -21.51
CA SER A 88 1.25 -2.25 -20.75
C SER A 88 0.69 -1.00 -20.11
N THR A 89 -0.62 -0.82 -20.21
CA THR A 89 -1.33 0.30 -19.60
C THR A 89 -2.39 -0.24 -18.64
N PHE A 90 -2.38 0.25 -17.41
CA PHE A 90 -3.37 -0.08 -16.38
C PHE A 90 -4.16 1.15 -16.00
N LYS A 91 -5.49 1.05 -16.02
CA LYS A 91 -6.33 2.11 -15.47
C LYS A 91 -6.44 1.92 -13.96
N ILE A 92 -6.15 2.97 -13.20
CA ILE A 92 -6.11 2.95 -11.73
C ILE A 92 -7.47 2.57 -11.14
N ASP A 93 -8.55 3.00 -11.81
CA ASP A 93 -9.95 2.78 -11.43
C ASP A 93 -10.56 1.52 -12.06
N GLN A 94 -9.82 0.78 -12.87
CA GLN A 94 -10.30 -0.50 -13.41
C GLN A 94 -10.52 -1.51 -12.28
N SER A 95 -11.68 -2.15 -12.34
CA SER A 95 -12.08 -3.21 -11.42
C SER A 95 -11.71 -4.57 -12.02
N PHE A 96 -11.08 -5.42 -11.20
CA PHE A 96 -10.68 -6.77 -11.54
C PHE A 96 -11.40 -7.77 -10.64
N ASN A 97 -12.07 -8.76 -11.21
CA ASN A 97 -12.66 -9.86 -10.47
C ASN A 97 -11.59 -10.88 -10.00
N LYS A 98 -11.97 -11.85 -9.17
CA LYS A 98 -11.02 -12.82 -8.61
C LYS A 98 -10.28 -13.66 -9.67
N ASN A 99 -10.93 -14.00 -10.77
CA ASN A 99 -10.32 -14.81 -11.83
C ASN A 99 -9.29 -13.99 -12.61
N GLU A 100 -9.64 -12.74 -12.94
CA GLU A 100 -8.70 -11.80 -13.58
C GLU A 100 -7.48 -11.57 -12.69
N VAL A 101 -7.68 -11.36 -11.38
CA VAL A 101 -6.58 -11.24 -10.42
C VAL A 101 -5.73 -12.52 -10.36
N HIS A 102 -6.36 -13.70 -10.32
CA HIS A 102 -5.65 -14.97 -10.30
C HIS A 102 -4.76 -15.13 -11.54
N GLN A 103 -5.30 -14.85 -12.72
CA GLN A 103 -4.56 -14.93 -13.97
C GLN A 103 -3.43 -13.90 -14.04
N LEU A 104 -3.74 -12.63 -13.74
CA LEU A 104 -2.83 -11.50 -13.86
C LEU A 104 -1.69 -11.54 -12.86
N ILE A 105 -1.99 -11.83 -11.59
CA ILE A 105 -1.00 -11.84 -10.52
C ILE A 105 -0.32 -13.20 -10.39
N LYS A 106 -0.92 -14.26 -10.93
CA LYS A 106 -0.51 -15.66 -10.73
C LYS A 106 -0.53 -16.06 -9.25
N ILE A 107 -1.44 -15.47 -8.47
CA ILE A 107 -1.69 -15.81 -7.06
C ILE A 107 -2.72 -16.93 -6.96
N SER A 108 -2.51 -17.92 -6.09
CA SER A 108 -3.52 -18.97 -5.90
C SER A 108 -4.78 -18.44 -5.19
N PHE A 109 -5.94 -19.04 -5.46
CA PHE A 109 -7.19 -18.69 -4.75
C PHE A 109 -7.07 -18.87 -3.24
N LYS A 110 -6.28 -19.85 -2.77
CA LYS A 110 -6.05 -20.09 -1.34
C LYS A 110 -5.28 -18.94 -0.69
N GLN A 111 -4.20 -18.48 -1.33
CA GLN A 111 -3.44 -17.31 -0.86
C GLN A 111 -4.32 -16.06 -0.86
N LEU A 112 -5.08 -15.84 -1.93
CA LEU A 112 -5.98 -14.69 -2.04
C LEU A 112 -7.05 -14.70 -0.92
N LEU A 113 -7.68 -15.84 -0.66
CA LEU A 113 -8.65 -15.98 0.43
C LEU A 113 -8.03 -15.76 1.81
N TRP A 114 -6.80 -16.21 2.03
CA TRP A 114 -6.08 -15.96 3.26
C TRP A 114 -5.81 -14.46 3.47
N LEU A 115 -5.32 -13.76 2.45
CA LEU A 115 -5.09 -12.30 2.49
C LEU A 115 -6.39 -11.51 2.75
N GLU A 116 -7.51 -11.95 2.17
CA GLU A 116 -8.83 -11.38 2.43
C GLU A 116 -9.26 -11.59 3.89
N LYS A 117 -9.08 -12.81 4.42
CA LYS A 117 -9.48 -13.19 5.78
C LYS A 117 -8.69 -12.41 6.84
N GLU A 118 -7.39 -12.28 6.64
CA GLU A 118 -6.49 -11.52 7.51
C GLU A 118 -6.63 -10.00 7.35
N LYS A 119 -7.53 -9.54 6.46
CA LYS A 119 -7.74 -8.12 6.13
C LYS A 119 -6.43 -7.42 5.74
N ILE A 120 -5.56 -8.15 5.07
CA ILE A 120 -4.30 -7.65 4.52
C ILE A 120 -4.60 -6.96 3.19
N VAL A 121 -5.40 -7.60 2.34
CA VAL A 121 -5.95 -7.01 1.11
C VAL A 121 -7.48 -7.08 1.20
N VAL A 122 -8.13 -5.92 1.18
CA VAL A 122 -9.60 -5.83 1.32
C VAL A 122 -10.21 -5.49 -0.04
N PRO A 123 -10.83 -6.43 -0.75
CA PRO A 123 -11.47 -6.13 -2.03
C PRO A 123 -12.61 -5.13 -1.83
N LYS A 124 -12.82 -4.29 -2.84
CA LYS A 124 -13.97 -3.39 -2.87
C LYS A 124 -15.25 -4.18 -3.19
N SER A 125 -16.37 -3.69 -2.69
CA SER A 125 -17.71 -4.23 -2.94
C SER A 125 -18.58 -3.09 -3.45
N GLN A 126 -19.13 -3.23 -4.66
CA GLN A 126 -19.92 -2.17 -5.30
C GLN A 126 -21.40 -2.34 -4.95
N ASN A 127 -21.84 -3.57 -4.69
CA ASN A 127 -23.17 -3.93 -4.19
C ASN A 127 -23.19 -5.42 -3.77
N LYS A 128 -24.15 -5.83 -2.91
CA LYS A 128 -24.32 -7.25 -2.50
C LYS A 128 -24.43 -8.25 -3.67
N LYS A 129 -24.81 -7.78 -4.86
CA LYS A 129 -25.01 -8.61 -6.08
C LYS A 129 -23.82 -8.64 -7.04
N GLN A 130 -22.91 -7.66 -7.01
CA GLN A 130 -21.87 -7.48 -8.04
C GLN A 130 -20.53 -8.15 -7.69
N GLY A 131 -20.46 -8.87 -6.56
CA GLY A 131 -19.25 -9.59 -6.17
C GLY A 131 -18.12 -8.67 -5.67
N LYS A 132 -17.01 -9.31 -5.29
CA LYS A 132 -15.78 -8.65 -4.83
C LYS A 132 -14.91 -8.31 -6.03
N PHE A 133 -14.38 -7.09 -6.06
CA PHE A 133 -13.42 -6.67 -7.08
C PHE A 133 -12.21 -5.99 -6.47
N TYR A 134 -11.15 -5.93 -7.27
CA TYR A 134 -9.86 -5.39 -6.95
C TYR A 134 -9.56 -4.20 -7.84
N ILE A 135 -8.82 -3.21 -7.35
CA ILE A 135 -8.34 -2.08 -8.13
C ILE A 135 -6.81 -2.13 -8.26
N PHE A 136 -6.23 -1.31 -9.13
CA PHE A 136 -4.80 -1.34 -9.41
C PHE A 136 -3.90 -1.26 -8.16
N PRO A 137 -4.13 -0.35 -7.18
CA PRO A 137 -3.33 -0.35 -5.94
C PRO A 137 -3.36 -1.69 -5.18
N GLN A 138 -4.45 -2.44 -5.24
CA GLN A 138 -4.56 -3.75 -4.61
C GLN A 138 -3.83 -4.83 -5.41
N LEU A 139 -3.78 -4.71 -6.74
CA LEU A 139 -2.93 -5.56 -7.56
C LEU A 139 -1.45 -5.40 -7.18
N LEU A 140 -1.01 -4.17 -6.90
CA LEU A 140 0.35 -3.90 -6.43
C LEU A 140 0.64 -4.60 -5.09
N GLN A 141 -0.30 -4.56 -4.13
CA GLN A 141 -0.15 -5.30 -2.87
C GLN A 141 -0.01 -6.80 -3.09
N LEU A 142 -0.87 -7.38 -3.94
CA LEU A 142 -0.87 -8.81 -4.21
C LEU A 142 0.41 -9.25 -4.92
N GLN A 143 0.89 -8.44 -5.87
CA GLN A 143 2.14 -8.70 -6.57
C GLN A 143 3.35 -8.57 -5.63
N ALA A 144 3.36 -7.56 -4.76
CA ALA A 144 4.39 -7.41 -3.72
C ALA A 144 4.42 -8.60 -2.75
N TYR A 145 3.24 -9.07 -2.33
CA TYR A 145 3.12 -10.28 -1.50
C TYR A 145 3.81 -11.48 -2.16
N LEU A 146 3.56 -11.73 -3.44
CA LEU A 146 4.18 -12.86 -4.15
C LEU A 146 5.70 -12.72 -4.27
N LEU A 147 6.21 -11.52 -4.52
CA LEU A 147 7.66 -11.30 -4.56
C LEU A 147 8.31 -11.57 -3.21
N ILE A 148 7.66 -11.13 -2.13
CA ILE A 148 8.11 -11.36 -0.76
C ILE A 148 8.05 -12.85 -0.40
N GLU A 149 6.94 -13.53 -0.72
CA GLU A 149 6.73 -14.95 -0.39
C GLU A 149 7.69 -15.87 -1.16
N ARG A 150 8.09 -15.48 -2.38
CA ARG A 150 9.12 -16.20 -3.15
C ARG A 150 10.50 -16.14 -2.49
N ASP A 151 10.78 -15.09 -1.73
CA ASP A 151 11.99 -14.99 -0.95
C ASP A 151 11.87 -15.81 0.35
N ARG A 152 12.28 -17.07 0.27
CA ARG A 152 12.26 -18.01 1.40
C ARG A 152 13.16 -17.60 2.57
N SER A 153 14.03 -16.60 2.40
CA SER A 153 14.85 -16.09 3.49
C SER A 153 14.06 -15.21 4.48
N ILE A 154 12.86 -14.78 4.10
CA ILE A 154 12.08 -13.81 4.87
C ILE A 154 10.85 -14.49 5.49
N ALA A 155 10.87 -14.68 6.81
CA ALA A 155 9.70 -15.08 7.58
C ALA A 155 9.01 -13.84 8.19
N ILE A 156 7.93 -13.36 7.56
CA ILE A 156 7.22 -12.15 8.01
C ILE A 156 5.99 -12.52 8.85
N LYS A 157 5.87 -11.88 10.02
CA LYS A 157 4.65 -11.96 10.84
C LYS A 157 3.47 -11.24 10.14
N PRO A 158 2.22 -11.74 10.26
CA PRO A 158 1.07 -11.15 9.56
C PRO A 158 0.87 -9.64 9.77
N ASN A 159 1.07 -9.14 10.99
CA ASN A 159 0.93 -7.71 11.29
C ASN A 159 1.99 -6.85 10.57
N LEU A 160 3.23 -7.34 10.49
CA LEU A 160 4.29 -6.66 9.76
C LEU A 160 4.03 -6.73 8.26
N LEU A 161 3.62 -7.89 7.75
CA LEU A 161 3.24 -8.06 6.34
C LEU A 161 2.14 -7.06 5.94
N LYS A 162 1.13 -6.88 6.80
CA LYS A 162 0.08 -5.88 6.57
C LYS A 162 0.63 -4.46 6.46
N LYS A 163 1.56 -4.06 7.34
CA LYS A 163 2.22 -2.74 7.28
C LYS A 163 3.04 -2.59 6.00
N VAL A 164 3.82 -3.61 5.64
CA VAL A 164 4.64 -3.63 4.41
C VAL A 164 3.76 -3.58 3.16
N LEU A 165 2.67 -4.32 3.09
CA LEU A 165 1.80 -4.28 1.91
C LEU A 165 1.01 -2.97 1.82
N ARG A 166 0.67 -2.35 2.96
CA ARG A 166 0.03 -1.03 2.98
C ARG A 166 0.93 0.06 2.39
N PHE A 167 2.25 -0.05 2.58
CA PHE A 167 3.22 0.86 1.97
C PHE A 167 3.01 1.02 0.46
N TYR A 168 2.79 -0.06 -0.30
CA TYR A 168 2.62 0.04 -1.76
C TYR A 168 1.36 0.78 -2.19
N ILE A 169 0.29 0.74 -1.39
CA ILE A 169 -0.91 1.55 -1.66
C ILE A 169 -0.63 3.02 -1.36
N ASP A 170 -0.09 3.29 -0.17
CA ASP A 170 0.09 4.66 0.32
C ASP A 170 1.12 5.42 -0.53
N THR A 171 2.09 4.70 -1.10
CA THR A 171 3.21 5.27 -1.86
C THR A 171 2.95 5.36 -3.36
N PHE A 172 1.97 4.62 -3.89
CA PHE A 172 1.71 4.58 -5.34
C PHE A 172 1.40 5.96 -5.94
N GLY A 173 0.79 6.88 -5.18
CA GLY A 173 0.54 8.25 -5.61
C GLY A 173 1.69 9.24 -5.34
N ASP A 174 2.78 8.81 -4.70
CA ASP A 174 3.91 9.68 -4.40
C ASP A 174 4.99 9.56 -5.47
N ASN A 175 5.06 10.59 -6.32
CA ASN A 175 6.02 10.69 -7.42
C ASN A 175 7.49 10.56 -6.97
N LYS A 176 7.81 10.77 -5.68
CA LYS A 176 9.19 10.75 -5.17
C LYS A 176 9.66 9.39 -4.66
N LEU A 177 8.74 8.45 -4.44
CA LEU A 177 9.04 7.22 -3.69
C LEU A 177 8.99 5.95 -4.53
N HIS A 178 8.78 6.06 -5.85
CA HIS A 178 8.69 4.89 -6.73
C HIS A 178 9.96 4.02 -6.74
N GLN A 179 11.14 4.63 -6.56
CA GLN A 179 12.43 3.93 -6.50
C GLN A 179 12.85 3.54 -5.08
N ALA A 180 12.18 4.07 -4.06
CA ALA A 180 12.51 3.77 -2.68
C ALA A 180 12.12 2.32 -2.33
N PHE A 181 12.93 1.70 -1.48
CA PHE A 181 12.67 0.35 -0.98
C PHE A 181 12.00 0.44 0.39
N PRO A 182 10.88 -0.26 0.60
CA PRO A 182 10.37 -0.46 1.95
C PRO A 182 11.36 -1.33 2.73
N TYR A 183 11.67 -0.96 3.97
CA TYR A 183 12.38 -1.81 4.90
C TYR A 183 11.65 -1.90 6.24
N SER A 184 11.87 -2.98 6.98
CA SER A 184 11.37 -3.14 8.34
C SER A 184 12.48 -3.36 9.35
N ILE A 185 12.23 -2.85 10.57
CA ILE A 185 13.04 -3.09 11.77
C ILE A 185 12.06 -3.33 12.91
N GLY A 186 12.02 -4.56 13.42
CA GLY A 186 10.97 -4.96 14.37
C GLY A 186 9.57 -4.88 13.75
N SER A 187 8.70 -4.01 14.28
CA SER A 187 7.33 -3.79 13.79
C SER A 187 7.18 -2.49 12.97
N MET A 188 8.26 -1.74 12.79
CA MET A 188 8.28 -0.48 12.05
C MET A 188 8.59 -0.74 10.58
N VAL A 189 7.95 0.03 9.69
CA VAL A 189 8.18 0.00 8.24
C VAL A 189 8.50 1.41 7.77
N LYS A 190 9.59 1.56 7.01
CA LYS A 190 10.13 2.83 6.52
C LYS A 190 10.68 2.67 5.11
N THR A 191 11.24 3.74 4.55
CA THR A 191 11.79 3.77 3.19
C THR A 191 13.27 4.05 3.19
N ILE A 192 14.02 3.35 2.32
CA ILE A 192 15.41 3.65 2.01
C ILE A 192 15.55 3.99 0.53
N GLN A 193 16.34 5.01 0.23
CA GLN A 193 16.65 5.38 -1.15
C GLN A 193 17.60 4.36 -1.80
N PRO A 194 17.50 4.14 -3.12
CA PRO A 194 18.33 3.18 -3.85
C PRO A 194 19.83 3.49 -3.76
N ASP A 195 20.18 4.77 -3.66
CA ASP A 195 21.56 5.26 -3.56
C ASP A 195 22.14 5.22 -2.14
N LEU A 196 21.35 4.74 -1.16
CA LEU A 196 21.71 4.70 0.26
C LEU A 196 22.08 6.07 0.85
N SER A 197 21.65 7.17 0.22
CA SER A 197 21.88 8.53 0.72
C SER A 197 21.39 8.71 2.17
N ASP A 198 20.31 8.01 2.52
CA ASP A 198 19.70 8.01 3.85
C ASP A 198 20.27 6.96 4.83
N VAL A 199 21.39 6.28 4.50
CA VAL A 199 21.90 5.18 5.35
C VAL A 199 22.22 5.63 6.78
N ASN A 200 22.73 6.85 6.95
CA ASN A 200 23.03 7.39 8.28
C ASN A 200 21.77 7.62 9.11
N HIS A 201 20.66 8.01 8.46
CA HIS A 201 19.36 8.12 9.12
C HIS A 201 18.90 6.76 9.63
N ILE A 202 19.01 5.71 8.81
CA ILE A 202 18.65 4.34 9.19
C ILE A 202 19.50 3.85 10.35
N LEU A 203 20.82 4.06 10.30
CA LEU A 203 21.72 3.69 11.40
C LEU A 203 21.37 4.42 12.70
N ASN A 204 20.96 5.68 12.62
CA ASN A 204 20.53 6.43 13.79
C ASN A 204 19.20 5.90 14.36
N GLU A 205 18.26 5.54 13.50
CA GLU A 205 17.01 4.92 13.95
C GLU A 205 17.24 3.55 14.58
N VAL A 206 18.09 2.71 13.97
CA VAL A 206 18.52 1.43 14.55
C VAL A 206 19.08 1.64 15.95
N LYS A 207 19.95 2.64 16.14
CA LYS A 207 20.53 2.97 17.45
C LYS A 207 19.50 3.41 18.49
N GLN A 208 18.35 3.97 18.07
CA GLN A 208 17.28 4.39 18.98
C GLN A 208 16.36 3.24 19.38
N VAL A 209 16.45 2.08 18.72
CA VAL A 209 15.69 0.90 19.12
C VAL A 209 16.22 0.39 20.46
N ASP A 210 15.32 0.12 21.41
CA ASP A 210 15.68 -0.39 22.74
C ASP A 210 16.17 -1.85 22.67
N PHE A 211 17.48 -2.01 22.48
CA PHE A 211 18.16 -3.32 22.46
C PHE A 211 18.12 -4.06 23.80
N SER A 212 17.70 -3.43 24.90
CA SER A 212 17.63 -4.12 26.19
C SER A 212 16.56 -5.22 26.24
N ARG A 213 15.57 -5.15 25.32
CA ARG A 213 14.44 -6.10 25.26
C ARG A 213 14.57 -7.21 24.22
N GLN A 214 15.53 -7.12 23.28
CA GLN A 214 15.74 -8.12 22.24
C GLN A 214 17.24 -8.32 21.93
N ASN A 215 17.67 -9.59 21.90
CA ASN A 215 19.08 -9.95 21.64
C ASN A 215 19.54 -9.69 20.20
N ALA A 216 18.62 -9.52 19.25
CA ALA A 216 18.92 -9.22 17.86
C ALA A 216 17.73 -8.54 17.17
N TYR A 217 18.04 -7.57 16.30
CA TYR A 217 17.08 -7.02 15.34
C TYR A 217 17.51 -7.40 13.94
N THR A 218 16.56 -7.93 13.17
CA THR A 218 16.75 -8.19 11.75
C THR A 218 16.15 -7.04 10.96
N VAL A 219 16.93 -6.47 10.05
CA VAL A 219 16.44 -5.51 9.07
C VAL A 219 16.09 -6.27 7.79
N HIS A 220 14.86 -6.15 7.32
CA HIS A 220 14.44 -6.73 6.05
C HIS A 220 14.16 -5.62 5.05
N ILE A 221 14.78 -5.71 3.87
CA ILE A 221 14.50 -4.83 2.74
C ILE A 221 13.58 -5.59 1.79
N TYR A 222 12.48 -4.95 1.41
CA TYR A 222 11.45 -5.51 0.55
C TYR A 222 11.55 -4.93 -0.88
N PRO A 223 10.91 -5.55 -1.88
CA PRO A 223 10.93 -5.04 -3.25
C PRO A 223 10.44 -3.59 -3.35
N SER A 224 11.07 -2.78 -4.20
CA SER A 224 10.58 -1.42 -4.49
C SER A 224 9.25 -1.45 -5.26
N LEU A 225 8.55 -0.31 -5.29
CA LEU A 225 7.33 -0.18 -6.09
C LEU A 225 7.61 -0.43 -7.59
N VAL A 226 8.75 0.03 -8.09
CA VAL A 226 9.19 -0.26 -9.47
C VAL A 226 9.34 -1.76 -9.71
N ASN A 227 9.96 -2.51 -8.79
CA ASN A 227 10.10 -3.96 -8.94
C ASN A 227 8.73 -4.67 -9.01
N VAL A 228 7.78 -4.21 -8.18
CA VAL A 228 6.41 -4.74 -8.17
C VAL A 228 5.71 -4.46 -9.50
N ILE A 229 5.83 -3.24 -10.02
CA ILE A 229 5.25 -2.80 -11.29
C ILE A 229 5.85 -3.57 -12.48
N ILE A 230 7.17 -3.77 -12.49
CA ILE A 230 7.86 -4.55 -13.53
C ILE A 230 7.36 -6.00 -13.52
N ALA A 231 7.31 -6.65 -12.35
CA ALA A 231 6.83 -8.02 -12.25
C ALA A 231 5.37 -8.17 -12.71
N LEU A 232 4.53 -7.15 -12.46
CA LEU A 232 3.16 -7.11 -12.95
C LEU A 232 3.12 -6.99 -14.49
N HIS A 233 3.95 -6.13 -15.08
CA HIS A 233 4.09 -6.00 -16.53
C HIS A 233 4.53 -7.32 -17.18
N GLU A 234 5.53 -8.00 -16.62
CA GLU A 234 6.00 -9.30 -17.11
C GLU A 234 4.90 -10.35 -17.10
N ASN A 235 4.04 -10.35 -16.07
CA ASN A 235 2.90 -11.26 -16.04
C ASN A 235 1.91 -10.96 -17.17
N VAL A 236 1.60 -9.70 -17.45
CA VAL A 236 0.74 -9.30 -18.58
C VAL A 236 1.33 -9.78 -19.90
N GLN A 237 2.61 -9.50 -20.14
CA GLN A 237 3.27 -9.90 -21.38
C GLN A 237 3.24 -11.42 -21.55
N SER A 238 3.48 -12.18 -20.48
CA SER A 238 3.43 -13.65 -20.55
C SER A 238 2.05 -14.22 -20.85
N GLN A 239 0.96 -13.49 -20.64
CA GLN A 239 -0.37 -13.95 -21.06
C GLN A 239 -0.56 -13.79 -22.56
N TYR A 240 -0.12 -12.67 -23.14
CA TYR A 240 -0.25 -12.38 -24.56
C TYR A 240 0.77 -13.11 -25.44
N ASP A 241 1.98 -13.39 -24.92
CA ASP A 241 2.99 -14.18 -25.63
C ASP A 241 2.49 -15.62 -25.87
N ILE A 242 1.70 -16.20 -24.95
CA ILE A 242 1.08 -17.53 -25.13
C ILE A 242 0.02 -17.53 -26.24
N ASP A 243 -0.84 -16.50 -26.30
CA ASP A 243 -1.85 -16.36 -27.34
C ASP A 243 -1.22 -16.20 -28.74
N PHE A 244 -0.05 -15.54 -28.84
CA PHE A 244 0.62 -15.34 -30.12
C PHE A 244 1.29 -16.63 -30.63
N ASP A 245 1.89 -17.42 -29.74
CA ASP A 245 2.49 -18.71 -30.10
C ASP A 245 1.43 -19.74 -30.52
N GLU A 246 0.28 -19.80 -29.84
CA GLU A 246 -0.86 -20.63 -30.27
C GLU A 246 -1.41 -20.17 -31.63
N PHE A 247 -1.53 -18.85 -31.83
CA PHE A 247 -1.95 -18.30 -33.11
C PHE A 247 -0.96 -18.60 -34.24
N GLN A 248 0.36 -18.55 -33.98
CA GLN A 248 1.37 -18.96 -34.96
C GLN A 248 1.30 -20.46 -35.28
N GLN A 249 1.08 -21.31 -34.29
CA GLN A 249 0.90 -22.75 -34.52
C GLN A 249 -0.38 -23.04 -35.34
N MET A 250 -1.45 -22.27 -35.16
CA MET A 250 -2.66 -22.36 -35.99
C MET A 250 -2.47 -21.87 -37.43
N LEU A 251 -1.52 -20.98 -37.69
CA LEU A 251 -1.21 -20.50 -39.05
C LEU A 251 -0.29 -21.46 -39.84
N VAL A 252 0.40 -22.38 -39.14
CA VAL A 252 1.31 -23.36 -39.74
C VAL A 252 0.65 -24.74 -39.93
N ALA A 253 -0.53 -24.96 -39.35
CA ALA A 253 -1.36 -26.17 -39.52
C ALA A 253 -2.37 -26.02 -40.67
#